data_AF-A0A3M1I3X2-F1
#
_entry.id   AF-A0A3M1I3X2-F1
#
_cell.length_a   1.000
_cell.length_b   1.000
_cell.length_c   1.000
_cell.angle_alpha   90.00
_cell.angle_beta   90.00
_cell.angle_gamma   90.00
#
_symmetry.space_group_name_H-M   'P 1'
#
loop_
_entity.id
_entity.type
_entity.pdbx_description
1 polymer ?
#
loop_
_entity_poly.entity_id
_entity_poly.type
_entity_poly.pdbx_seq_one_letter_code
_entity_poly.pdbx_strand_id
1 'polypeptide(L)'
;LIQMYPDKDYLVDSLVPVVQEEWSHFRSVLEELRKKGYSLGKPRKDLYVVRLREFIIKGGSPEDRLLDHLLVCALIEARSCERFRLLSEGLQDETYRKFYRSFMVSEAGHYRLFKEIAQYYLPKERVEQRWQEFLEHEAEVMKWLEIRGDRIH
;
A
#
# COMPACT_ATOMS: atom_id res chain seq x y z
N LEU A 1 6.74 1.43 10.24
CA LEU A 1 5.71 1.30 11.29
C LEU A 1 6.27 0.61 12.53
N ILE A 2 6.73 -0.65 12.43
CA ILE A 2 7.36 -1.40 13.55
C ILE A 2 8.38 -0.56 14.33
N GLN A 3 9.37 0.03 13.65
CA GLN A 3 10.38 0.86 14.31
C GLN A 3 9.85 2.18 14.88
N MET A 4 8.76 2.71 14.34
CA MET A 4 8.17 3.98 14.80
C MET A 4 7.25 3.77 16.02
N TYR A 5 6.69 2.57 16.17
CA TYR A 5 5.74 2.21 17.22
C TYR A 5 6.11 0.86 17.84
N PRO A 6 7.31 0.74 18.43
CA PRO A 6 7.82 -0.53 18.95
C PRO A 6 7.06 -1.02 20.19
N ASP A 7 6.32 -0.13 20.86
CA ASP A 7 5.47 -0.41 22.04
C ASP A 7 4.08 -0.95 21.68
N LYS A 8 3.77 -1.08 20.39
CA LYS A 8 2.46 -1.51 19.88
C LYS A 8 2.54 -2.98 19.45
N ASP A 9 2.50 -3.90 20.42
CA ASP A 9 2.70 -5.34 20.20
C ASP A 9 1.80 -5.91 19.09
N TYR A 10 0.49 -5.64 19.12
CA TYR A 10 -0.43 -6.10 18.07
C TYR A 10 -0.07 -5.58 16.67
N LEU A 11 0.39 -4.32 16.53
CA LEU A 11 0.90 -3.80 15.27
C LEU A 11 2.17 -4.54 14.85
N VAL A 12 3.11 -4.76 15.78
CA VAL A 12 4.39 -5.43 15.48
C VAL A 12 4.14 -6.85 15.01
N ASP A 13 3.39 -7.63 15.79
CA ASP A 13 3.10 -9.04 15.50
C ASP A 13 2.30 -9.20 14.20
N SER A 14 1.40 -8.26 13.90
CA SER A 14 0.61 -8.29 12.67
C SER A 14 1.45 -7.93 11.43
N LEU A 15 2.43 -7.02 11.54
CA LEU A 15 3.22 -6.56 10.39
C LEU A 15 4.44 -7.42 10.09
N VAL A 16 4.94 -8.20 11.04
CA VAL A 16 6.10 -9.10 10.80
C VAL A 16 5.82 -10.09 9.66
N PRO A 17 4.67 -10.80 9.60
CA PRO A 17 4.33 -11.67 8.47
C PRO A 17 4.22 -10.91 7.14
N VAL A 18 3.62 -9.72 7.15
CA VAL A 18 3.49 -8.87 5.95
C VAL A 18 4.86 -8.53 5.38
N VAL A 19 5.84 -8.17 6.22
CA VAL A 19 7.20 -7.89 5.77
C VAL A 19 7.84 -9.11 5.10
N GLN A 20 7.61 -10.33 5.61
CA GLN A 20 8.11 -11.55 4.99
C GLN A 20 7.47 -11.80 3.62
N GLU A 21 6.16 -11.56 3.50
CA GLU A 21 5.40 -11.66 2.26
C GLU A 21 5.89 -10.65 1.21
N GLU A 22 6.10 -9.39 1.60
CA GLU A 22 6.63 -8.34 0.72
C GLU A 22 8.04 -8.65 0.18
N TRP A 23 8.88 -9.31 0.99
CA TRP A 23 10.17 -9.82 0.49
C TRP A 23 10.01 -10.96 -0.52
N SER A 24 8.96 -11.78 -0.39
CA SER A 24 8.61 -12.81 -1.36
C SER A 24 8.09 -12.21 -2.67
N HIS A 25 7.21 -11.21 -2.60
CA HIS A 25 6.75 -10.42 -3.74
C HIS A 25 7.93 -9.78 -4.48
N PHE A 26 8.81 -9.10 -3.75
CA PHE A 26 9.99 -8.46 -4.32
C PHE A 26 10.90 -9.47 -5.04
N ARG A 27 11.16 -10.63 -4.44
CA ARG A 27 11.94 -11.70 -5.08
C ARG A 27 11.28 -12.18 -6.38
N SER A 28 9.97 -12.37 -6.37
CA SER A 28 9.21 -12.81 -7.55
C SER A 28 9.32 -11.80 -8.71
N VAL A 29 9.25 -10.50 -8.41
CA VAL A 29 9.46 -9.44 -9.42
C VAL A 29 10.90 -9.45 -9.95
N LEU A 30 11.90 -9.66 -9.09
CA LEU A 30 13.30 -9.76 -9.53
C LEU A 30 13.55 -10.92 -10.49
N GLU A 31 12.92 -12.06 -10.23
CA GLU A 31 13.00 -13.23 -11.13
C GLU A 31 12.40 -12.91 -12.50
N GLU A 32 11.24 -12.25 -12.54
CA GLU A 32 10.62 -11.82 -13.80
C GLU A 32 11.46 -10.79 -14.57
N LEU A 33 12.08 -9.83 -13.87
CA LEU A 33 13.01 -8.88 -14.49
C LEU A 33 14.19 -9.61 -15.14
N ARG A 34 14.81 -10.56 -14.42
CA ARG A 34 15.96 -11.32 -14.92
C ARG A 34 15.60 -12.22 -16.11
N LYS A 35 14.43 -12.86 -16.10
CA LYS A 35 13.93 -13.66 -17.23
C LYS A 35 13.82 -12.84 -18.51
N LYS A 36 13.54 -11.54 -18.40
CA LYS A 36 13.46 -10.60 -19.52
C LYS A 36 14.79 -9.88 -19.82
N GLY A 37 15.88 -10.25 -19.15
CA GLY A 37 17.20 -9.64 -19.34
C GLY A 37 17.37 -8.26 -18.70
N TYR A 38 16.46 -7.85 -17.80
CA TYR A 38 16.57 -6.59 -17.07
C TYR A 38 17.31 -6.76 -15.73
N SER A 39 17.95 -5.69 -15.28
CA SER A 39 18.57 -5.58 -13.95
C SER A 39 17.75 -4.66 -13.04
N LEU A 40 17.94 -4.80 -11.73
CA LEU A 40 17.32 -3.91 -10.75
C LEU A 40 17.94 -2.50 -10.86
N GLY A 41 17.11 -1.52 -11.21
CA GLY A 41 17.51 -0.12 -11.33
C GLY A 41 17.46 0.64 -10.00
N LYS A 42 17.78 1.94 -10.06
CA LYS A 42 17.62 2.84 -8.92
C LYS A 42 16.12 3.05 -8.62
N PRO A 43 15.73 3.16 -7.34
CA PRO A 43 14.36 3.47 -6.97
C PRO A 43 13.97 4.83 -7.54
N ARG A 44 12.74 4.92 -8.07
CA ARG A 44 12.16 6.17 -8.57
C ARG A 44 11.28 6.79 -7.49
N LYS A 45 11.23 8.13 -7.42
CA LYS A 45 10.32 8.83 -6.52
C LYS A 45 8.88 8.54 -6.93
N ASP A 46 8.09 7.95 -6.04
CA ASP A 46 6.66 7.74 -6.23
C ASP A 46 5.89 9.01 -5.82
N LEU A 47 5.33 9.72 -6.79
CA LEU A 47 4.62 10.97 -6.53
C LEU A 47 3.29 10.73 -5.81
N TYR A 48 2.61 9.63 -6.08
CA TYR A 48 1.38 9.26 -5.40
C TYR A 48 1.62 9.12 -3.89
N VAL A 49 2.60 8.30 -3.51
CA VAL A 49 2.96 8.07 -2.10
C VAL A 49 3.40 9.36 -1.42
N VAL A 50 4.15 10.21 -2.13
CA VAL A 50 4.60 11.51 -1.60
C VAL A 50 3.41 12.42 -1.29
N ARG A 51 2.44 12.52 -2.20
CA ARG A 51 1.24 13.36 -2.01
C ARG A 51 0.32 12.85 -0.91
N LEU A 52 0.20 11.53 -0.75
CA LEU A 52 -0.54 10.96 0.38
C LEU A 52 0.12 11.28 1.73
N ARG A 53 1.46 11.17 1.79
CA ARG A 53 2.21 11.50 3.00
C ARG A 53 2.17 12.98 3.37
N GLU A 54 2.00 13.87 2.40
CA GLU A 54 1.81 15.31 2.65
C GLU A 54 0.50 15.60 3.41
N PHE A 55 -0.49 14.70 3.36
CA PHE A 55 -1.78 14.83 4.05
C PHE A 55 -1.77 14.31 5.50
N ILE A 56 -0.68 13.65 5.91
CA ILE A 56 -0.48 13.24 7.31
C ILE A 56 -0.45 14.49 8.18
N ILE A 57 -1.21 14.49 9.27
CA ILE A 57 -1.26 15.59 10.21
C ILE A 57 0.14 15.90 10.78
N LYS A 58 0.49 17.19 10.80
CA LYS A 58 1.74 17.68 11.42
C LYS A 58 1.45 18.10 12.85
N GLY A 59 1.89 17.30 13.82
CA GLY A 59 1.63 17.54 15.24
C GLY A 59 0.54 16.60 15.79
N GLY A 60 -0.36 17.12 16.62
CA GLY A 60 -1.46 16.34 17.21
C GLY A 60 -1.02 15.30 18.24
N SER A 61 -1.94 14.41 18.60
CA SER A 61 -1.64 13.31 19.53
C SER A 61 -0.80 12.22 18.84
N PRO A 62 -0.02 11.41 19.58
CA PRO A 62 0.65 10.23 19.03
C PRO A 62 -0.31 9.27 18.32
N GLU A 63 -1.55 9.18 18.80
CA GLU A 63 -2.63 8.40 18.21
C GLU A 63 -3.06 8.90 16.84
N ASP A 64 -3.21 10.22 16.67
CA ASP A 64 -3.57 10.80 15.37
C ASP A 64 -2.50 10.48 14.31
N ARG A 65 -1.22 10.58 14.69
CA ARG A 65 -0.12 10.24 13.78
C ARG A 65 -0.07 8.76 13.46
N LEU A 66 -0.34 7.90 14.45
CA LEU A 66 -0.43 6.45 14.23
C LEU A 66 -1.55 6.14 13.22
N LEU A 67 -2.72 6.74 13.41
CA LEU A 67 -3.86 6.59 12.52
C LEU A 67 -3.48 6.95 11.08
N ASP A 68 -2.95 8.15 10.86
CA ASP A 68 -2.60 8.62 9.53
C ASP A 68 -1.52 7.75 8.88
N HIS A 69 -0.51 7.28 9.61
CA HIS A 69 0.49 6.38 9.06
C HIS A 69 -0.10 5.03 8.62
N LEU A 70 -1.02 4.46 9.41
CA LEU A 70 -1.70 3.21 9.06
C LEU A 70 -2.63 3.39 7.85
N LEU A 71 -3.39 4.49 7.80
CA LEU A 71 -4.31 4.76 6.70
C LEU A 71 -3.59 5.09 5.39
N VAL A 72 -2.44 5.77 5.43
CA VAL A 72 -1.61 5.94 4.21
C VAL A 72 -1.13 4.59 3.69
N CYS A 73 -0.67 3.68 4.55
CA CYS A 73 -0.33 2.32 4.13
C CYS A 73 -1.53 1.60 3.54
N ALA A 74 -2.70 1.64 4.21
CA ALA A 74 -3.92 1.02 3.71
C ALA A 74 -4.34 1.55 2.32
N LEU A 75 -4.23 2.85 2.06
CA LEU A 75 -4.54 3.43 0.75
C LEU A 75 -3.61 2.92 -0.35
N ILE A 76 -2.31 2.83 -0.06
CA ILE A 76 -1.32 2.35 -1.02
C ILE A 76 -1.66 0.91 -1.42
N GLU A 77 -1.89 0.02 -0.46
CA GLU A 77 -2.24 -1.37 -0.77
C GLU A 77 -3.60 -1.47 -1.48
N ALA A 78 -4.59 -0.64 -1.10
CA ALA A 78 -5.88 -0.62 -1.78
C ALA A 78 -5.76 -0.21 -3.26
N ARG A 79 -4.92 0.77 -3.57
CA ARG A 79 -4.68 1.21 -4.96
C ARG A 79 -3.84 0.20 -5.73
N SER A 80 -2.82 -0.42 -5.10
CA SER A 80 -2.08 -1.56 -5.66
C SER A 80 -3.03 -2.70 -6.03
N CYS A 81 -3.91 -3.10 -5.11
CA CYS A 81 -4.92 -4.13 -5.30
C CYS A 81 -5.81 -3.83 -6.51
N GLU A 82 -6.36 -2.62 -6.60
CA GLU A 82 -7.21 -2.22 -7.72
C GLU A 82 -6.46 -2.30 -9.06
N ARG A 83 -5.24 -1.77 -9.14
CA ARG A 83 -4.47 -1.77 -10.39
C ARG A 83 -4.00 -3.16 -10.79
N PHE A 84 -3.58 -3.99 -9.83
CA PHE A 84 -3.25 -5.39 -10.11
C PHE A 84 -4.47 -6.19 -10.57
N ARG A 85 -5.67 -5.90 -10.03
CA ARG A 85 -6.91 -6.47 -10.55
C ARG A 85 -7.10 -6.12 -12.03
N LEU A 86 -7.01 -4.84 -12.39
CA LEU A 86 -7.16 -4.36 -13.77
C LEU A 86 -6.13 -5.00 -14.71
N LEU A 87 -4.86 -5.11 -14.29
CA LEU A 87 -3.82 -5.79 -15.05
C LEU A 87 -4.14 -7.29 -15.23
N SER A 88 -4.59 -7.96 -14.17
CA SER A 88 -4.93 -9.39 -14.23
C SER A 88 -6.13 -9.70 -15.14
N GLU A 89 -7.05 -8.75 -15.26
CA GLU A 89 -8.26 -8.86 -16.09
C GLU A 89 -8.00 -8.45 -17.55
N GLY A 90 -7.15 -7.43 -17.78
CA GLY A 90 -6.94 -6.80 -19.08
C GLY A 90 -5.76 -7.32 -19.91
N LEU A 91 -4.77 -7.98 -19.30
CA LEU A 91 -3.63 -8.53 -20.03
C LEU A 91 -4.02 -9.75 -20.87
N GLN A 92 -3.38 -9.93 -22.03
CA GLN A 92 -3.57 -11.10 -22.89
C GLN A 92 -2.72 -12.29 -22.45
N ASP A 93 -1.54 -12.03 -21.88
CA ASP A 93 -0.61 -13.08 -21.43
C ASP A 93 -1.10 -13.73 -20.13
N GLU A 94 -1.53 -14.98 -20.22
CA GLU A 94 -2.07 -15.76 -19.09
C GLU A 94 -1.09 -15.86 -17.91
N THR A 95 0.22 -15.92 -18.18
CA THR A 95 1.25 -15.98 -17.13
C THR A 95 1.19 -14.72 -16.27
N TYR A 96 1.17 -13.55 -16.91
CA TYR A 96 1.11 -12.28 -16.19
C TYR A 96 -0.25 -12.00 -15.60
N ARG A 97 -1.34 -12.50 -16.20
CA ARG A 97 -2.66 -12.46 -15.55
C ARG A 97 -2.64 -13.18 -14.21
N LYS A 98 -2.13 -14.41 -14.16
CA LYS A 98 -2.00 -15.19 -12.92
C LYS A 98 -1.07 -14.52 -11.91
N PHE A 99 0.06 -13.98 -12.40
CA PHE A 99 1.02 -13.25 -11.57
C PHE A 99 0.39 -12.02 -10.90
N TYR A 100 -0.21 -11.11 -11.66
CA TYR A 100 -0.85 -9.93 -11.07
C TYR A 100 -2.09 -10.28 -10.24
N ARG A 101 -2.78 -11.38 -10.57
CA ARG A 101 -3.88 -11.89 -9.74
C ARG A 101 -3.40 -12.31 -8.35
N SER A 102 -2.24 -12.95 -8.24
CA SER A 102 -1.71 -13.36 -6.92
C SER A 102 -1.33 -12.15 -6.08
N PHE A 103 -0.70 -11.14 -6.67
CA PHE A 103 -0.42 -9.86 -6.00
C PHE A 103 -1.71 -9.18 -5.53
N MET A 104 -2.72 -9.09 -6.40
CA MET A 104 -4.00 -8.48 -6.01
C MET A 104 -4.61 -9.14 -4.75
N VAL A 105 -4.51 -10.47 -4.62
CA VAL A 105 -5.05 -11.19 -3.46
C VAL A 105 -4.30 -10.84 -2.17
N SER A 106 -2.98 -10.72 -2.21
CA SER A 106 -2.18 -10.35 -1.04
C SER A 106 -2.42 -8.89 -0.64
N GLU A 107 -2.41 -7.96 -1.61
CA GLU A 107 -2.71 -6.54 -1.36
C GLU A 107 -4.09 -6.34 -0.72
N ALA A 108 -5.08 -7.16 -1.14
CA ALA A 108 -6.42 -7.14 -0.56
C ALA A 108 -6.42 -7.49 0.94
N GLY A 109 -5.55 -8.41 1.36
CA GLY A 109 -5.33 -8.74 2.76
C GLY A 109 -4.64 -7.61 3.52
N HIS A 110 -3.61 -7.00 2.91
CA HIS A 110 -2.80 -5.98 3.57
C HIS A 110 -3.56 -4.68 3.84
N TYR A 111 -4.33 -4.15 2.87
CA TYR A 111 -5.10 -2.93 3.13
C TYR A 111 -6.09 -3.12 4.29
N ARG A 112 -6.73 -4.30 4.34
CA ARG A 112 -7.69 -4.65 5.37
C ARG A 112 -7.00 -4.73 6.73
N LEU A 113 -5.84 -5.40 6.78
CA LEU A 113 -5.04 -5.52 8.00
C LEU A 113 -4.64 -4.15 8.56
N PHE A 114 -4.18 -3.21 7.73
CA PHE A 114 -3.84 -1.87 8.22
C PHE A 114 -5.04 -1.13 8.84
N LYS A 115 -6.23 -1.27 8.26
CA LYS A 115 -7.47 -0.74 8.86
C LYS A 115 -7.82 -1.45 10.16
N GLU A 116 -7.67 -2.77 10.23
CA GLU A 116 -7.92 -3.57 11.44
C GLU A 116 -6.96 -3.18 12.58
N ILE A 117 -5.68 -2.99 12.29
CA ILE A 117 -4.70 -2.48 13.26
C ILE A 117 -5.10 -1.09 13.75
N ALA A 118 -5.55 -0.19 12.87
CA ALA A 118 -6.03 1.13 13.29
C ALA A 118 -7.24 1.04 14.23
N GLN A 119 -8.22 0.18 13.90
CA GLN A 119 -9.42 -0.05 14.70
C GLN A 119 -9.14 -0.78 16.03
N TYR A 120 -8.01 -1.51 16.13
CA TYR A 120 -7.58 -2.12 17.39
C TYR A 120 -7.14 -1.06 18.41
N TYR A 121 -6.46 0.00 17.96
CA TYR A 121 -5.92 1.03 18.85
C TYR A 121 -6.83 2.25 19.02
N LEU A 122 -7.82 2.44 18.14
CA LEU A 122 -8.62 3.66 18.06
C LEU A 122 -10.09 3.34 17.82
N PRO A 123 -11.03 4.19 18.30
CA PRO A 123 -12.45 4.01 18.04
C PRO A 123 -12.74 3.89 16.55
N LYS A 124 -13.56 2.90 16.17
CA LYS A 124 -13.88 2.60 14.77
C LYS A 124 -14.43 3.81 14.02
N GLU A 125 -15.29 4.59 14.66
CA GLU A 125 -15.91 5.78 14.09
C GLU A 125 -14.86 6.83 13.71
N ARG A 126 -13.83 7.01 14.55
CA ARG A 126 -12.69 7.91 14.29
C ARG A 126 -11.86 7.41 13.12
N VAL A 127 -11.62 6.09 13.03
CA VAL A 127 -10.88 5.48 11.92
C VAL A 127 -11.63 5.65 10.60
N GLU A 128 -12.93 5.34 10.56
CA GLU A 128 -13.73 5.45 9.34
C GLU A 128 -13.92 6.90 8.89
N GLN A 129 -14.11 7.84 9.82
CA GLN A 129 -14.15 9.26 9.49
C GLN A 129 -12.84 9.71 8.82
N ARG A 130 -11.69 9.40 9.44
CA ARG A 130 -10.40 9.80 8.90
C ARG A 130 -10.08 9.07 7.59
N TRP A 131 -10.52 7.82 7.44
CA TRP A 131 -10.40 7.07 6.19
C TRP A 131 -11.17 7.74 5.05
N GLN A 132 -12.37 8.24 5.31
CA GLN A 132 -13.15 8.97 4.31
C GLN A 132 -12.45 10.25 3.85
N GLU A 133 -11.86 11.02 4.77
CA GLU A 133 -11.05 12.20 4.44
C GLU A 133 -9.84 11.83 3.55
N PHE A 134 -9.18 10.71 3.86
CA PHE A 134 -8.08 10.19 3.05
C PHE A 134 -8.52 9.76 1.64
N LEU A 135 -9.68 9.13 1.50
CA LEU A 135 -10.23 8.75 0.19
C LEU A 135 -10.56 9.98 -0.66
N GLU A 136 -11.13 11.03 -0.06
CA GLU A 136 -11.40 12.29 -0.74
C GLU A 136 -10.11 12.97 -1.22
N HIS A 137 -9.09 13.02 -0.35
CA HIS A 137 -7.78 13.56 -0.73
C HIS A 137 -7.11 12.73 -1.82
N GLU A 138 -7.16 11.39 -1.72
CA GLU A 138 -6.57 10.49 -2.70
C GLU A 138 -7.23 10.65 -4.09
N ALA A 139 -8.54 10.84 -4.14
CA ALA A 139 -9.25 11.12 -5.38
C ALA A 139 -8.76 12.42 -6.06
N GLU A 140 -8.45 13.46 -5.28
CA GLU A 140 -7.84 14.69 -5.82
C GLU A 140 -6.39 14.47 -6.29
N VAL A 141 -5.61 13.67 -5.56
CA VAL A 141 -4.26 13.28 -5.98
C VAL A 141 -4.30 12.56 -7.32
N MET A 142 -5.24 11.63 -7.50
CA MET A 142 -5.41 10.87 -8.75
C MET A 142 -5.76 11.76 -9.95
N LYS A 143 -6.51 12.85 -9.76
CA LYS A 143 -6.80 13.82 -10.83
C LYS A 143 -5.56 14.61 -11.27
N TRP A 144 -4.63 14.83 -10.35
CA TRP A 144 -3.42 15.61 -10.61
C TRP A 144 -2.29 14.76 -11.23
N LEU A 145 -2.29 13.45 -10.98
CA LEU A 145 -1.26 12.55 -11.48
C LEU A 145 -1.41 12.29 -12.98
N GLU A 146 -0.30 12.42 -13.70
CA GLU A 146 -0.20 12.01 -15.10
C GLU A 146 -0.27 10.47 -15.20
N ILE A 147 -1.09 9.97 -16.12
CA ILE A 147 -1.18 8.53 -16.39
C ILE A 147 0.11 8.06 -17.05
N ARG A 148 0.79 7.11 -16.41
CA ARG A 148 2.08 6.59 -16.86
C ARG A 148 2.14 5.07 -16.75
N GLY A 149 2.60 4.41 -17.82
CA GLY A 149 2.77 2.95 -17.86
C GLY A 149 4.06 2.44 -17.20
N ASP A 150 4.94 3.32 -16.74
CA ASP A 150 6.25 2.94 -16.17
C ASP A 150 6.25 2.83 -14.64
N ARG A 151 5.06 2.89 -14.00
CA ARG A 151 4.85 2.86 -12.55
C ARG A 151 3.53 2.18 -12.21
N ILE A 152 3.45 1.60 -11.01
CA ILE A 152 2.20 1.07 -10.47
C ILE A 152 1.30 2.18 -9.98
N HIS A 153 1.81 3.32 -9.48
CA HIS A 153 1.01 4.48 -9.04
C HIS A 153 1.20 5.69 -9.97
#